data_AF-A0A1G6RVH3-F1
#
_entry.id   AF-A0A1G6RVH3-F1
#
_cell.length_a   1.000
_cell.length_b   1.000
_cell.length_c   1.000
_cell.angle_alpha   90.00
_cell.angle_beta   90.00
_cell.angle_gamma   90.00
#
_symmetry.space_group_name_H-M   'P 1'
#
loop_
_entity.id
_entity.type
_entity.pdbx_description
1 polymer ?
#
loop_
_entity_poly.entity_id
_entity_poly.type
_entity_poly.pdbx_seq_one_letter_code
_entity_poly.pdbx_strand_id
1 'polypeptide(L)'
;MVTQQTLNACKEMLENRMQELKQALKDHFGAEMSYTKDAMGELSNYDNHPGDTATELYEREKDIALNDHLEQEMQDIKAALARIEDGTYGICKISGKPIPKERLLAMPTAETLVEYKPQQMTLHDRPAEEAVIHPRLEDLEGKDDEEDTEHNFYDGEDTLQDLQAYGSSETPSDFVNAEKDYDYMAVNSDEETGGAQDIENFLLADMDGHYDGVNEDHEKYEDYLEDADVKSILYDE
;
A
#
# COMPACT_ATOMS: atom_id res chain seq x y z
N MET A 1 -28.66 -36.68 14.99
CA MET A 1 -28.08 -37.58 13.96
C MET A 1 -28.39 -36.98 12.61
N VAL A 2 -27.43 -37.03 11.68
CA VAL A 2 -27.62 -36.58 10.29
C VAL A 2 -28.70 -37.47 9.66
N THR A 3 -29.74 -36.88 9.09
CA THR A 3 -30.80 -37.65 8.44
C THR A 3 -30.34 -38.06 7.04
N GLN A 4 -30.85 -39.18 6.51
CA GLN A 4 -30.50 -39.63 5.15
C GLN A 4 -30.79 -38.56 4.08
N GLN A 5 -31.85 -37.77 4.29
CA GLN A 5 -32.20 -36.64 3.43
C GLN A 5 -31.12 -35.55 3.44
N THR A 6 -30.59 -35.19 4.62
CA THR A 6 -29.51 -34.19 4.71
C THR A 6 -28.21 -34.67 4.09
N LEU A 7 -27.90 -35.97 4.20
CA LEU A 7 -26.71 -36.56 3.60
C LEU A 7 -26.78 -36.52 2.07
N ASN A 8 -27.93 -36.91 1.49
CA ASN A 8 -28.13 -36.86 0.05
C ASN A 8 -28.05 -35.42 -0.49
N ALA A 9 -28.63 -34.45 0.20
CA ALA A 9 -28.55 -33.05 -0.19
C ALA A 9 -27.11 -32.51 -0.16
N CYS A 10 -26.34 -32.84 0.89
CA CYS A 10 -24.92 -32.45 0.96
C CYS A 10 -24.09 -33.12 -0.15
N LYS A 11 -24.38 -34.38 -0.47
CA LYS A 11 -23.70 -35.11 -1.55
C LYS A 11 -23.95 -34.45 -2.91
N GLU A 12 -25.19 -34.10 -3.22
CA GLU A 12 -25.55 -33.42 -4.47
C GLU A 12 -24.87 -32.05 -4.57
N MET A 13 -24.85 -31.27 -3.48
CA MET A 13 -24.12 -30.00 -3.43
C MET A 13 -22.62 -30.16 -3.69
N LEU A 14 -21.98 -31.17 -3.07
CA LEU A 14 -20.56 -31.47 -3.25
C LEU A 14 -20.25 -31.91 -4.69
N GLU A 15 -21.11 -32.73 -5.30
CA GLU A 15 -20.94 -33.19 -6.69
C GLU A 15 -21.11 -32.05 -7.70
N ASN A 16 -22.10 -31.19 -7.51
CA ASN A 16 -22.30 -30.00 -8.35
C ASN A 16 -21.10 -29.04 -8.22
N ARG A 17 -20.66 -28.76 -6.99
CA ARG A 17 -19.49 -27.91 -6.75
C ARG A 17 -18.21 -28.49 -7.33
N MET A 18 -18.03 -29.82 -7.25
CA MET A 18 -16.90 -30.52 -7.91
C MET A 18 -16.92 -30.33 -9.43
N GLN A 19 -18.09 -30.36 -10.06
CA GLN A 19 -18.21 -30.15 -11.51
C GLN A 19 -17.89 -28.70 -11.87
N GLU A 20 -18.40 -27.74 -11.12
CA GLU A 20 -18.06 -26.32 -11.27
C GLU A 20 -16.55 -26.08 -11.14
N LEU A 21 -15.91 -26.62 -10.09
CA LEU A 21 -14.47 -26.47 -9.89
C LEU A 21 -13.66 -27.14 -11.01
N LYS A 22 -14.09 -28.30 -11.52
CA LYS A 22 -13.45 -28.96 -12.66
C LYS A 22 -13.58 -28.14 -13.94
N GLN A 23 -14.67 -27.41 -14.12
CA GLN A 23 -14.82 -26.51 -15.24
C GLN A 23 -13.98 -25.24 -15.03
N ALA A 24 -14.00 -24.66 -13.83
CA ALA A 24 -13.17 -23.52 -13.47
C ALA A 24 -11.68 -23.80 -13.66
N LEU A 25 -11.17 -24.96 -13.19
CA LEU A 25 -9.78 -25.39 -13.39
C LEU A 25 -9.43 -25.69 -14.86
N LYS A 26 -10.42 -25.93 -15.72
CA LYS A 26 -10.21 -26.08 -17.17
C LYS A 26 -10.23 -24.74 -17.89
N ASP A 27 -11.08 -23.83 -17.44
CA ASP A 27 -11.32 -22.52 -18.04
C ASP A 27 -10.31 -21.46 -17.52
N HIS A 28 -9.70 -21.69 -16.34
CA HIS A 28 -8.72 -20.84 -15.63
C HIS A 28 -7.71 -21.76 -14.93
N PHE A 29 -6.40 -21.71 -15.10
CA PHE A 29 -5.49 -20.73 -15.68
C PHE A 29 -4.62 -21.44 -16.71
N GLY A 30 -4.15 -20.74 -17.75
CA GLY A 30 -3.13 -21.22 -18.68
C GLY A 30 -1.76 -21.46 -18.02
N ALA A 31 -1.74 -22.16 -16.89
CA ALA A 31 -0.59 -22.75 -16.22
C ALA A 31 -0.01 -23.94 -17.01
N GLU A 32 -0.22 -23.99 -18.32
CA GLU A 32 0.88 -24.45 -19.17
C GLU A 32 1.95 -23.38 -19.06
N MET A 33 2.73 -23.47 -17.98
CA MET A 33 4.13 -23.08 -17.73
C MET A 33 4.80 -22.15 -18.76
N SER A 34 4.08 -21.18 -19.27
CA SER A 34 4.60 -20.18 -20.18
C SER A 34 5.19 -19.12 -19.28
N TYR A 35 6.50 -18.98 -19.43
CA TYR A 35 7.27 -17.91 -18.85
C TYR A 35 6.52 -16.60 -19.11
N THR A 36 6.60 -15.66 -18.16
CA THR A 36 6.05 -14.29 -18.25
C THR A 36 6.21 -13.63 -19.63
N LYS A 37 7.22 -14.06 -20.40
CA LYS A 37 7.41 -13.76 -21.82
C LYS A 37 6.25 -14.05 -22.79
N ASP A 38 5.64 -15.24 -22.81
CA ASP A 38 4.62 -15.49 -23.87
C ASP A 38 3.24 -14.92 -23.52
N ALA A 39 2.94 -14.71 -22.23
CA ALA A 39 1.73 -14.01 -21.80
C ALA A 39 1.72 -12.53 -22.24
N MET A 40 2.91 -11.93 -22.34
CA MET A 40 3.13 -10.56 -22.77
C MET A 40 3.10 -10.38 -24.28
N GLY A 41 3.40 -11.43 -25.07
CA GLY A 41 3.65 -11.30 -26.50
C GLY A 41 4.92 -10.51 -26.85
N GLU A 42 5.64 -10.01 -25.84
CA GLU A 42 6.85 -9.19 -25.97
C GLU A 42 8.10 -10.05 -25.84
N LEU A 43 9.01 -9.94 -26.81
CA LEU A 43 10.25 -10.72 -26.84
C LEU A 43 11.28 -10.27 -25.78
N SER A 44 11.15 -9.04 -25.27
CA SER A 44 12.13 -8.37 -24.40
C SER A 44 11.47 -7.50 -23.32
N ASN A 45 11.67 -7.86 -22.05
CA ASN A 45 11.18 -7.10 -20.90
C ASN A 45 12.09 -5.90 -20.51
N TYR A 46 13.15 -5.63 -21.28
CA TYR A 46 14.16 -4.62 -20.93
C TYR A 46 13.68 -3.18 -21.14
N ASP A 47 12.66 -2.97 -21.98
CA ASP A 47 12.12 -1.64 -22.32
C ASP A 47 10.79 -1.34 -21.60
N ASN A 48 10.33 -2.23 -20.71
CA ASN A 48 9.09 -2.03 -19.97
C ASN A 48 9.32 -1.10 -18.77
N HIS A 49 8.34 -0.25 -18.47
CA HIS A 49 8.38 0.57 -17.27
C HIS A 49 8.32 -0.34 -16.03
N PRO A 50 9.12 -0.10 -14.97
CA PRO A 50 9.13 -0.95 -13.77
C PRO A 50 7.74 -1.12 -13.14
N GLY A 51 6.91 -0.07 -13.18
CA GLY A 51 5.53 -0.11 -12.69
C GLY A 51 4.61 -1.08 -13.45
N ASP A 52 4.81 -1.23 -14.77
CA ASP A 52 4.04 -2.18 -15.58
C ASP A 52 4.40 -3.62 -15.16
N THR A 53 5.70 -3.89 -15.01
CA THR A 53 6.17 -5.22 -14.56
C THR A 53 5.70 -5.57 -13.15
N ALA A 54 5.57 -4.57 -12.27
CA ALA A 54 5.05 -4.78 -10.91
C ALA A 54 3.55 -5.11 -10.94
N THR A 55 2.78 -4.40 -11.75
CA THR A 55 1.34 -4.63 -11.92
C THR A 55 1.07 -6.03 -12.47
N GLU A 56 1.83 -6.46 -13.46
CA GLU A 56 1.73 -7.80 -14.03
C GLU A 56 2.11 -8.90 -13.04
N LEU A 57 3.17 -8.69 -12.27
CA LEU A 57 3.58 -9.63 -11.22
C LEU A 57 2.47 -9.79 -10.18
N TYR A 58 1.88 -8.68 -9.73
CA TYR A 58 0.77 -8.69 -8.78
C TYR A 58 -0.44 -9.47 -9.31
N GLU A 59 -0.85 -9.21 -10.56
CA GLU A 59 -1.96 -9.94 -11.19
C GLU A 59 -1.66 -11.44 -11.30
N ARG A 60 -0.42 -11.81 -11.62
CA ARG A 60 0.02 -13.21 -11.65
C ARG A 60 0.01 -13.87 -10.28
N GLU A 61 0.47 -13.19 -9.24
CA GLU A 61 0.45 -13.71 -7.87
C GLU A 61 -0.98 -13.94 -7.38
N LYS A 62 -1.89 -13.02 -7.70
CA LYS A 62 -3.33 -13.17 -7.44
C LYS A 62 -3.89 -14.42 -8.12
N ASP A 63 -3.54 -14.64 -9.39
CA ASP A 63 -3.98 -15.80 -10.16
C ASP A 63 -3.48 -17.12 -9.54
N ILE A 64 -2.21 -17.17 -9.12
CA ILE A 64 -1.63 -18.32 -8.42
C ILE A 64 -2.38 -18.60 -7.11
N ALA A 65 -2.61 -17.57 -6.30
CA ALA A 65 -3.32 -17.72 -5.02
C ALA A 65 -4.76 -18.20 -5.21
N LEU A 66 -5.45 -17.72 -6.25
CA LEU A 66 -6.79 -18.21 -6.61
C LEU A 66 -6.77 -19.67 -7.03
N ASN A 67 -5.78 -20.07 -7.84
CA ASN A 67 -5.64 -21.47 -8.26
C ASN A 67 -5.37 -22.40 -7.07
N ASP A 68 -4.44 -22.03 -6.19
CA ASP A 68 -4.13 -22.79 -4.97
C ASP A 68 -5.38 -22.96 -4.09
N HIS A 69 -6.19 -21.91 -3.94
CA HIS A 69 -7.45 -21.98 -3.20
C HIS A 69 -8.45 -22.95 -3.86
N LEU A 70 -8.60 -22.92 -5.19
CA LEU A 70 -9.49 -23.84 -5.91
C LEU A 70 -9.02 -25.30 -5.79
N GLU A 71 -7.71 -25.54 -5.84
CA GLU A 71 -7.14 -26.87 -5.64
C GLU A 71 -7.40 -27.39 -4.22
N GLN A 72 -7.19 -26.55 -3.19
CA GLN A 72 -7.51 -26.88 -1.80
C GLN A 72 -8.99 -27.19 -1.63
N GLU A 73 -9.88 -26.36 -2.18
CA GLU A 73 -11.33 -26.61 -2.14
C GLU A 73 -11.69 -27.94 -2.81
N MET A 74 -11.06 -28.27 -3.95
CA MET A 74 -11.27 -29.55 -4.63
C MET A 74 -10.83 -30.73 -3.76
N GLN A 75 -9.71 -30.61 -3.04
CA GLN A 75 -9.25 -31.65 -2.11
C GLN A 75 -10.23 -31.84 -0.94
N ASP A 76 -10.73 -30.75 -0.37
CA ASP A 76 -11.71 -30.78 0.73
C ASP A 76 -13.01 -31.46 0.30
N ILE A 77 -13.50 -31.20 -0.91
CA ILE A 77 -14.68 -31.86 -1.46
C ILE A 77 -14.43 -33.34 -1.67
N LYS A 78 -13.28 -33.74 -2.22
CA LYS A 78 -12.90 -35.17 -2.36
C LYS A 78 -12.88 -35.86 -1.00
N ALA A 79 -12.29 -35.23 0.01
CA ALA A 79 -12.25 -35.76 1.37
C ALA A 79 -13.65 -35.86 2.00
N ALA A 80 -14.54 -34.90 1.73
CA ALA A 80 -15.93 -34.95 2.19
C ALA A 80 -16.72 -36.10 1.53
N LEU A 81 -16.57 -36.29 0.22
CA LEU A 81 -17.19 -37.41 -0.51
C LEU A 81 -16.67 -38.77 -0.02
N ALA A 82 -15.37 -38.91 0.21
CA ALA A 82 -14.80 -40.14 0.78
C ALA A 82 -15.38 -40.45 2.17
N ARG A 83 -15.54 -39.44 3.04
CA ARG A 83 -16.19 -39.61 4.35
C ARG A 83 -17.66 -40.02 4.24
N ILE A 84 -18.35 -39.61 3.18
CA ILE A 84 -19.72 -40.04 2.91
C ILE A 84 -19.75 -41.53 2.55
N GLU A 85 -18.81 -42.00 1.72
CA GLU A 85 -18.68 -43.41 1.35
C GLU A 85 -18.30 -44.30 2.54
N ASP A 86 -17.39 -43.82 3.39
CA ASP A 86 -16.95 -44.52 4.61
C ASP A 86 -18.00 -44.47 5.75
N GLY A 87 -19.08 -43.70 5.60
CA GLY A 87 -20.11 -43.53 6.62
C GLY A 87 -19.68 -42.72 7.85
N THR A 88 -18.54 -42.03 7.80
CA THR A 88 -18.02 -41.17 8.88
C THR A 88 -18.40 -39.69 8.72
N TYR A 89 -19.17 -39.36 7.69
CA TYR A 89 -19.62 -38.01 7.42
C TYR A 89 -20.49 -37.41 8.55
N GLY A 90 -20.26 -36.14 8.84
CA GLY A 90 -20.96 -35.42 9.91
C GLY A 90 -20.48 -35.78 11.33
N ILE A 91 -19.33 -36.45 11.47
CA ILE A 91 -18.64 -36.66 12.75
C ILE A 91 -17.39 -35.77 12.79
N CYS A 92 -17.20 -35.04 13.89
CA CYS A 92 -16.05 -34.19 14.09
C CYS A 92 -14.76 -35.02 14.22
N LYS A 93 -13.75 -34.76 13.38
CA LYS A 93 -12.46 -35.47 13.42
C LYS A 93 -11.71 -35.35 14.76
N ILE A 94 -11.92 -34.25 15.49
CA ILE A 94 -11.19 -33.95 16.74
C ILE A 94 -11.91 -34.53 17.96
N SER A 95 -13.22 -34.29 18.09
CA SER A 95 -13.99 -34.65 19.29
C SER A 95 -14.81 -35.93 19.15
N GLY A 96 -14.97 -36.47 17.94
CA GLY A 96 -15.86 -37.60 17.66
C GLY A 96 -17.35 -37.30 17.83
N LYS A 97 -17.73 -36.04 18.13
CA LYS A 97 -19.12 -35.61 18.30
C LYS A 97 -19.79 -35.32 16.95
N PRO A 98 -21.13 -35.46 16.84
CA PRO A 98 -21.85 -35.14 15.61
C PRO A 98 -21.80 -33.64 15.30
N ILE A 99 -21.54 -33.30 14.05
CA ILE A 99 -21.56 -31.93 13.52
C ILE A 99 -23.02 -31.50 13.33
N PRO A 100 -23.41 -30.27 13.75
CA PRO A 100 -24.76 -29.75 13.52
C PRO A 100 -25.15 -29.78 12.05
N LYS A 101 -26.38 -30.23 11.76
CA LYS A 101 -26.93 -30.31 10.40
C LYS A 101 -26.92 -28.95 9.67
N GLU A 102 -27.23 -27.87 10.38
CA GLU A 102 -27.24 -26.50 9.82
C GLU A 102 -25.86 -26.08 9.33
N ARG A 103 -24.79 -26.50 10.03
CA ARG A 103 -23.41 -26.25 9.61
C ARG A 103 -23.04 -27.04 8.37
N LEU A 104 -23.46 -28.30 8.26
CA LEU A 104 -23.19 -29.13 7.08
C LEU A 104 -23.95 -28.63 5.85
N LEU A 105 -25.17 -28.11 6.03
CA LEU A 105 -25.93 -27.49 4.93
C LEU A 105 -25.31 -26.16 4.46
N ALA A 106 -24.70 -25.39 5.37
CA ALA A 106 -24.00 -24.16 5.02
C ALA A 106 -22.59 -24.41 4.45
N MET A 107 -21.86 -25.39 5.00
CA MET A 107 -20.51 -25.78 4.59
C MET A 107 -20.40 -27.31 4.53
N PRO A 108 -20.72 -27.93 3.37
CA PRO A 108 -20.71 -29.39 3.21
C PRO A 108 -19.32 -30.04 3.39
N THR A 109 -18.24 -29.28 3.25
CA THR A 109 -16.85 -29.74 3.43
C THR A 109 -16.40 -29.77 4.91
N ALA A 110 -17.19 -29.24 5.85
CA ALA A 110 -16.78 -29.09 7.24
C ALA A 110 -16.33 -30.42 7.90
N GLU A 111 -15.15 -30.40 8.54
CA GLU A 111 -14.56 -31.57 9.22
C GLU A 111 -14.65 -31.52 10.74
N THR A 112 -14.84 -30.32 11.29
CA THR A 112 -14.77 -30.04 12.72
C THR A 112 -15.94 -29.17 13.19
N LEU A 113 -16.24 -29.25 14.49
CA LEU A 113 -17.14 -28.31 15.15
C LEU A 113 -16.50 -26.91 15.18
N VAL A 114 -17.33 -25.88 15.30
CA VAL A 114 -16.90 -24.47 15.34
C VAL A 114 -15.84 -24.25 16.41
N GLU A 115 -16.04 -24.82 17.60
CA GLU A 115 -15.13 -24.70 18.76
C GLU A 115 -13.71 -25.21 18.50
N TYR A 116 -13.56 -26.18 17.59
CA TYR A 116 -12.25 -26.78 17.26
C TYR A 116 -11.72 -26.29 15.91
N LYS A 117 -12.40 -25.35 15.24
CA LYS A 117 -11.83 -24.70 14.07
C LYS A 117 -10.82 -23.69 14.61
N PRO A 118 -9.52 -23.81 14.28
CA PRO A 118 -8.54 -22.82 14.72
C PRO A 118 -9.00 -21.44 14.23
N GLN A 119 -9.04 -20.47 15.14
CA GLN A 119 -9.20 -19.06 14.79
C GLN A 119 -7.91 -18.69 14.04
N GLN A 120 -7.99 -18.67 12.71
CA GLN A 120 -6.95 -18.09 11.87
C GLN A 120 -7.02 -16.57 12.10
N MET A 121 -6.44 -16.10 13.21
CA MET A 121 -6.22 -14.68 13.40
C MET A 121 -5.02 -14.31 12.53
N THR A 122 -5.31 -13.85 11.32
CA THR A 122 -4.34 -13.34 10.33
C THR A 122 -3.72 -12.00 10.74
N LEU A 123 -3.58 -11.73 12.05
CA LEU A 123 -3.06 -10.46 12.54
C LEU A 123 -1.54 -10.32 12.35
N HIS A 124 -0.82 -11.43 12.13
CA HIS A 124 0.65 -11.43 12.10
C HIS A 124 1.28 -11.58 10.71
N ASP A 125 0.48 -11.87 9.67
CA ASP A 125 0.95 -11.96 8.28
C ASP A 125 0.44 -10.75 7.49
N ARG A 126 0.64 -9.55 8.03
CA ARG A 126 0.48 -8.35 7.20
C ARG A 126 1.68 -8.30 6.23
N PRO A 127 1.46 -7.90 4.97
CA PRO A 127 2.55 -7.79 4.00
C PRO A 127 3.72 -6.99 4.60
N ALA A 128 4.96 -7.40 4.31
CA ALA A 128 6.16 -6.73 4.83
C ALA A 128 6.21 -5.27 4.38
N GLU A 129 5.62 -4.98 3.21
CA GLU A 129 5.40 -3.67 2.62
C GLU A 129 4.64 -2.76 3.58
N GLU A 130 3.72 -3.31 4.37
CA GLU A 130 2.92 -2.50 5.28
C GLU A 130 3.70 -1.96 6.47
N ALA A 131 4.78 -2.62 6.86
CA ALA A 131 5.74 -2.06 7.81
C ALA A 131 6.50 -0.84 7.24
N VAL A 132 6.45 -0.66 5.91
CA VAL A 132 7.07 0.42 5.13
C VAL A 132 6.03 1.39 4.56
N ILE A 133 4.72 1.10 4.67
CA ILE A 133 3.62 2.01 4.26
C ILE A 133 3.50 3.25 5.19
N HIS A 134 4.45 3.44 6.10
CA HIS A 134 4.71 4.71 6.78
C HIS A 134 6.18 5.10 6.54
N PRO A 135 6.43 6.39 6.22
CA PRO A 135 6.06 7.51 7.06
C PRO A 135 4.85 8.28 6.52
N ARG A 136 4.05 8.85 7.43
CA ARG A 136 3.19 9.97 7.03
C ARG A 136 4.13 11.09 6.55
N LEU A 137 3.74 11.89 5.57
CA LEU A 137 4.51 13.08 5.19
C LEU A 137 4.80 13.95 6.44
N GLU A 138 3.83 13.99 7.35
CA GLU A 138 3.86 14.56 8.71
C GLU A 138 4.91 13.94 9.68
N ASP A 139 5.49 12.78 9.37
CA ASP A 139 6.62 12.19 10.13
C ASP A 139 8.00 12.54 9.50
N LEU A 140 8.01 13.13 8.30
CA LEU A 140 9.22 13.66 7.64
C LEU A 140 9.48 15.10 8.04
N GLU A 141 8.42 15.85 8.34
CA GLU A 141 8.47 17.13 9.05
C GLU A 141 9.29 16.91 10.34
N GLY A 142 10.35 17.71 10.52
CA GLY A 142 11.06 17.79 11.79
C GLY A 142 10.05 17.88 12.94
N LYS A 143 10.25 17.09 14.01
CA LYS A 143 9.33 17.16 15.16
C LYS A 143 9.25 18.60 15.63
N ASP A 144 8.10 19.23 15.43
CA ASP A 144 7.68 20.44 16.12
C ASP A 144 7.62 20.11 17.62
N ASP A 145 8.76 20.15 18.30
CA ASP A 145 8.75 20.36 19.73
C ASP A 145 8.11 21.76 19.90
N GLU A 146 6.97 21.83 20.61
CA GLU A 146 6.05 22.98 20.74
C GLU A 146 6.69 24.32 21.23
N GLU A 147 8.02 24.42 21.32
CA GLU A 147 8.78 25.59 21.78
C GLU A 147 9.56 26.36 20.68
N ASP A 148 9.79 25.82 19.49
CA ASP A 148 10.52 26.54 18.40
C ASP A 148 9.69 26.59 17.11
N THR A 149 9.17 27.78 16.77
CA THR A 149 8.30 28.03 15.60
C THR A 149 9.03 28.21 14.26
N GLU A 150 10.34 27.93 14.17
CA GLU A 150 11.14 28.12 12.94
C GLU A 150 12.17 26.99 12.81
N HIS A 151 11.74 25.84 12.29
CA HIS A 151 12.60 24.70 11.97
C HIS A 151 12.84 24.55 10.48
N ASN A 152 13.44 25.59 9.88
CA ASN A 152 13.89 25.63 8.50
C ASN A 152 15.07 24.66 8.20
N PHE A 153 15.29 23.60 8.97
CA PHE A 153 16.45 22.72 8.74
C PHE A 153 16.13 21.68 7.67
N TYR A 154 17.05 21.51 6.71
CA TYR A 154 16.90 20.52 5.65
C TYR A 154 16.56 19.12 6.18
N ASP A 155 15.33 18.67 5.93
CA ASP A 155 14.78 17.44 6.49
C ASP A 155 14.32 16.44 5.42
N GLY A 156 13.52 15.45 5.84
CA GLY A 156 13.02 14.43 4.93
C GLY A 156 12.01 14.96 3.91
N GLU A 157 11.25 15.99 4.27
CA GLU A 157 10.32 16.67 3.37
C GLU A 157 11.11 17.36 2.25
N ASP A 158 12.13 18.14 2.59
CA ASP A 158 12.95 18.89 1.63
C ASP A 158 13.63 17.97 0.62
N THR A 159 14.15 16.82 1.07
CA THR A 159 14.74 15.83 0.15
C THR A 159 13.76 15.33 -0.90
N LEU A 160 12.47 15.22 -0.53
CA LEU A 160 11.43 14.78 -1.44
C LEU A 160 11.05 15.92 -2.40
N GLN A 161 10.96 17.15 -1.92
CA GLN A 161 10.68 18.34 -2.74
C GLN A 161 11.75 18.52 -3.84
N ASP A 162 13.03 18.44 -3.47
CA ASP A 162 14.16 18.51 -4.43
C ASP A 162 14.05 17.45 -5.53
N LEU A 163 13.73 16.20 -5.15
CA LEU A 163 13.57 15.10 -6.11
C LEU A 163 12.36 15.32 -7.03
N GLN A 164 11.26 15.87 -6.51
CA GLN A 164 10.06 16.15 -7.29
C GLN A 164 10.31 17.20 -8.38
N ALA A 165 11.19 18.18 -8.13
CA ALA A 165 11.58 19.19 -9.11
C ALA A 165 12.27 18.61 -10.35
N TYR A 166 12.97 17.47 -10.22
CA TYR A 166 13.69 16.84 -11.32
C TYR A 166 12.84 15.92 -12.22
N GLY A 167 11.58 15.63 -11.88
CA GLY A 167 10.75 14.80 -12.75
C GLY A 167 9.53 14.14 -12.13
N SER A 168 8.75 14.85 -11.31
CA SER A 168 7.41 14.39 -10.96
C SER A 168 6.45 14.50 -12.16
N SER A 169 5.51 13.55 -12.27
CA SER A 169 4.43 13.60 -13.28
C SER A 169 3.21 14.41 -12.81
N GLU A 170 3.31 15.02 -11.62
CA GLU A 170 2.25 15.81 -11.00
C GLU A 170 2.21 17.20 -11.64
N THR A 171 1.01 17.73 -11.82
CA THR A 171 0.78 19.07 -12.35
C THR A 171 -0.11 19.87 -11.39
N PRO A 172 -0.09 21.22 -11.42
CA PRO A 172 -0.98 22.02 -10.57
C PRO A 172 -2.46 21.63 -10.67
N SER A 173 -2.87 21.02 -11.80
CA SER A 173 -4.25 20.57 -12.03
C SER A 173 -4.63 19.28 -11.29
N ASP A 174 -3.64 18.51 -10.79
CA ASP A 174 -3.88 17.28 -10.03
C ASP A 174 -4.23 17.57 -8.57
N PHE A 175 -3.95 18.79 -8.10
CA PHE A 175 -4.28 19.23 -6.75
C PHE A 175 -5.66 19.90 -6.69
N VAL A 176 -6.37 19.67 -5.58
CA VAL A 176 -7.66 20.32 -5.31
C VAL A 176 -7.47 21.80 -4.90
N ASN A 177 -6.27 22.16 -4.43
CA ASN A 177 -5.93 23.53 -4.07
C ASN A 177 -5.46 24.32 -5.30
N ALA A 178 -6.18 25.38 -5.64
CA ALA A 178 -5.93 26.22 -6.82
C ALA A 178 -4.74 27.19 -6.67
N GLU A 179 -4.08 27.19 -5.50
CA GLU A 179 -2.91 28.03 -5.21
C GLU A 179 -1.58 27.37 -5.61
N LYS A 180 -1.59 26.12 -6.07
CA LYS A 180 -0.37 25.44 -6.56
C LYS A 180 0.04 26.01 -7.92
N ASP A 181 1.31 26.35 -8.05
CA ASP A 181 1.97 26.70 -9.31
C ASP A 181 3.13 25.73 -9.56
N TYR A 182 3.69 25.70 -10.77
CA TYR A 182 4.84 24.87 -11.11
C TYR A 182 6.06 25.15 -10.21
N ASP A 183 6.17 26.37 -9.70
CA ASP A 183 7.22 26.76 -8.77
C ASP A 183 6.92 26.30 -7.32
N TYR A 184 5.65 26.01 -6.99
CA TYR A 184 5.17 25.69 -5.64
C TYR A 184 4.21 24.50 -5.65
N MET A 185 4.72 23.33 -6.00
CA MET A 185 3.94 22.09 -6.17
C MET A 185 3.82 21.28 -4.89
N ALA A 186 4.87 21.27 -4.05
CA ALA A 186 4.93 20.45 -2.85
C ALA A 186 4.25 21.12 -1.65
N VAL A 187 3.96 20.34 -0.59
CA VAL A 187 3.59 20.90 0.72
C VAL A 187 4.78 21.74 1.22
N ASN A 188 4.53 22.84 1.93
CA ASN A 188 5.54 23.75 2.49
C ASN A 188 6.67 24.21 1.54
N SER A 189 6.48 24.15 0.21
CA SER A 189 7.46 24.60 -0.78
C SER A 189 7.78 26.11 -0.72
N ASP A 190 6.98 26.86 0.02
CA ASP A 190 7.18 28.28 0.34
C ASP A 190 8.08 28.50 1.57
N GLU A 191 8.45 27.44 2.29
CA GLU A 191 9.39 27.49 3.41
C GLU A 191 10.82 27.70 2.91
N GLU A 192 11.61 28.45 3.69
CA GLU A 192 13.02 28.63 3.44
C GLU A 192 13.81 27.45 4.00
N THR A 193 14.71 26.85 3.21
CA THR A 193 15.49 25.69 3.64
C THR A 193 16.93 26.06 4.03
N GLY A 194 17.31 25.66 5.23
CA GLY A 194 18.58 25.96 5.87
C GLY A 194 18.62 27.33 6.57
N GLY A 195 19.79 27.67 7.11
CA GLY A 195 20.06 28.99 7.70
C GLY A 195 20.73 29.97 6.72
N ALA A 196 20.73 29.66 5.43
CA ALA A 196 21.37 30.48 4.40
C ALA A 196 20.30 30.93 3.40
N GLN A 197 19.95 32.20 3.49
CA GLN A 197 18.95 32.81 2.62
C GLN A 197 19.52 33.09 1.22
N ASP A 198 18.68 32.88 0.20
CA ASP A 198 18.99 33.33 -1.15
C ASP A 198 19.05 34.86 -1.21
N ILE A 199 20.02 35.38 -1.98
CA ILE A 199 20.20 36.84 -2.17
C ILE A 199 18.92 37.50 -2.70
N GLU A 200 18.10 36.76 -3.44
CA GLU A 200 16.83 37.25 -3.99
C GLU A 200 15.75 37.48 -2.92
N ASN A 201 15.75 36.70 -1.83
CA ASN A 201 14.88 36.90 -0.67
C ASN A 201 15.39 38.01 0.26
N PHE A 202 16.67 38.34 0.12
CA PHE A 202 17.37 39.32 0.93
C PHE A 202 17.23 40.75 0.38
N LEU A 203 17.38 40.93 -0.95
CA LEU A 203 17.37 42.25 -1.61
C LEU A 203 15.97 42.62 -2.11
N LEU A 204 15.49 43.80 -1.73
CA LEU A 204 14.26 44.38 -2.28
C LEU A 204 14.57 45.21 -3.52
N ALA A 205 13.71 45.09 -4.53
CA ALA A 205 13.74 45.90 -5.72
C ALA A 205 12.36 46.48 -6.03
N ASP A 206 12.32 47.71 -6.53
CA ASP A 206 11.11 48.35 -7.05
C ASP A 206 10.61 47.62 -8.31
N MET A 207 9.39 47.91 -8.75
CA MET A 207 8.74 47.35 -9.95
C MET A 207 9.58 47.49 -11.23
N ASP A 208 10.50 48.45 -11.27
CA ASP A 208 11.43 48.68 -12.38
C ASP A 208 12.79 47.94 -12.23
N GLY A 209 12.95 47.11 -11.19
CA GLY A 209 14.16 46.32 -10.92
C GLY A 209 15.33 47.12 -10.31
N HIS A 210 15.05 48.28 -9.70
CA HIS A 210 16.05 49.08 -9.00
C HIS A 210 16.08 48.70 -7.52
N TYR A 211 17.27 48.57 -6.94
CA TYR A 211 17.46 48.26 -5.52
C TYR A 211 16.73 49.29 -4.62
N ASP A 212 15.87 48.79 -3.74
CA ASP A 212 15.02 49.57 -2.83
C ASP A 212 15.29 49.25 -1.35
N GLY A 213 16.15 48.27 -1.05
CA GLY A 213 16.55 47.97 0.32
C GLY A 213 16.76 46.48 0.56
N VAL A 214 16.62 46.10 1.83
CA VAL A 214 16.75 44.73 2.33
C VAL A 214 15.45 44.32 3.03
N ASN A 215 15.18 43.02 3.11
CA ASN A 215 13.96 42.48 3.70
C ASN A 215 13.86 42.76 5.22
N GLU A 216 12.63 42.84 5.75
CA GLU A 216 12.33 43.14 7.17
C GLU A 216 12.99 42.14 8.14
N ASP A 217 13.10 40.88 7.74
CA ASP A 217 13.78 39.86 8.56
C ASP A 217 15.30 40.08 8.64
N HIS A 218 15.90 40.67 7.60
CA HIS A 218 17.29 41.09 7.66
C HIS A 218 17.48 42.32 8.57
N GLU A 219 16.56 43.29 8.55
CA GLU A 219 16.61 44.42 9.48
C GLU A 219 16.60 43.95 10.94
N LYS A 220 15.77 42.94 11.27
CA LYS A 220 15.77 42.32 12.61
C LYS A 220 17.09 41.65 12.97
N TYR A 221 17.76 41.01 12.01
CA TYR A 221 19.07 40.40 12.21
C TYR A 221 20.16 41.46 12.45
N GLU A 222 20.13 42.56 11.70
CA GLU A 222 21.03 43.70 11.90
C GLU A 222 20.83 44.35 13.27
N ASP A 223 19.58 44.58 13.68
CA ASP A 223 19.25 45.08 15.02
C ASP A 223 19.80 44.15 16.13
N TYR A 224 19.70 42.82 15.95
CA TYR A 224 20.28 41.85 16.88
C TYR A 224 21.81 41.93 16.96
N LEU A 225 22.50 42.12 15.83
CA LEU A 225 23.95 42.28 15.79
C LEU A 225 24.39 43.59 16.47
N GLU A 226 23.65 44.69 16.26
CA GLU A 226 23.88 45.96 16.94
C GLU A 226 23.72 45.82 18.46
N ASP A 227 22.66 45.14 18.92
CA ASP A 227 22.43 44.85 20.34
C ASP A 227 23.54 43.97 20.96
N ALA A 228 24.11 43.06 20.16
CA ALA A 228 25.20 42.18 20.57
C ALA A 228 26.61 42.83 20.47
N ASP A 229 26.71 44.09 20.03
CA ASP A 229 27.97 44.81 19.74
C ASP A 229 28.87 44.05 18.74
N VAL A 230 28.25 43.37 17.76
CA VAL A 230 28.92 42.64 16.69
C VAL A 230 28.70 43.38 15.38
N LYS A 231 29.77 43.66 14.62
CA LYS A 231 29.65 44.33 13.32
C LYS A 231 29.08 43.40 12.26
N SER A 232 28.15 43.91 11.47
CA SER A 232 27.70 43.25 10.25
C SER A 232 28.82 43.16 9.21
N ILE A 233 28.77 42.09 8.42
CA ILE A 233 29.74 41.77 7.37
C ILE A 233 29.36 42.49 6.06
N LEU A 234 28.13 43.01 5.96
CA LEU A 234 27.57 43.60 4.73
C LEU A 234 27.79 45.11 4.64
N TYR A 235 27.89 45.79 5.78
CA TYR A 235 28.20 47.21 5.86
C TYR A 235 29.65 47.42 6.31
N ASP A 236 30.58 47.43 5.35
CA ASP A 236 31.88 48.07 5.56
C ASP A 236 31.71 49.60 5.41
N GLU A 237 32.18 50.38 6.40
CA GLU A 237 32.34 51.84 6.29
C GLU A 237 33.29 52.25 5.15
#